data_AF-A0A6F8YXI7-F1
#
_entry.id   AF-A0A6F8YXI7-F1
#
_cell.length_a   1.000
_cell.length_b   1.000
_cell.length_c   1.000
_cell.angle_alpha   90.00
_cell.angle_beta   90.00
_cell.angle_gamma   90.00
#
_symmetry.space_group_name_H-M   'P 1'
#
loop_
_entity.id
_entity.type
_entity.pdbx_description
1 polymer ?
#
loop_
_entity_poly.entity_id
_entity_poly.type
_entity_poly.pdbx_seq_one_letter_code
_entity_poly.pdbx_strand_id
1 'polypeptide(L)'
;MTVLTPPRSPLVDEALELARRWCAGHTIDGAPALRHAVEVATTLGRYVPDAPADIIAAALLHDAPEFAIDVDLDQVLTNRFGPATTRVVRALEREHAALGQTPAPPFEAGDTVALTASAADKIVSLDSVLRRASFAADRAAYWRTRRPFLALVPYFRAFHTAARTALPAEMAATLGRLVTDAEQVAAGRG
;
A
#
# COMPACT_ATOMS: atom_id res chain seq x y z
N MET A 1 -11.12 -0.62 -17.80
CA MET A 1 -12.01 -0.64 -16.61
C MET A 1 -11.18 -1.10 -15.42
N THR A 2 -11.48 -0.62 -14.21
CA THR A 2 -10.76 -1.01 -12.98
C THR A 2 -11.65 -1.89 -12.12
N VAL A 3 -11.07 -2.57 -11.12
CA VAL A 3 -11.83 -3.35 -10.10
C VAL A 3 -12.82 -2.51 -9.29
N LEU A 4 -12.72 -1.17 -9.37
CA LEU A 4 -13.63 -0.24 -8.72
C LEU A 4 -14.67 0.35 -9.69
N THR A 5 -14.65 0.00 -10.98
CA THR A 5 -15.64 0.49 -11.95
C THR A 5 -16.96 -0.29 -11.80
N PRO A 6 -18.13 0.36 -11.71
CA PRO A 6 -19.42 -0.35 -11.68
C PRO A 6 -19.70 -1.15 -12.97
N PRO A 7 -20.46 -2.26 -12.88
CA PRO A 7 -20.93 -2.89 -11.64
C PRO A 7 -19.79 -3.57 -10.88
N ARG A 8 -19.71 -3.34 -9.57
CA ARG A 8 -18.71 -3.94 -8.67
C ARG A 8 -19.39 -4.71 -7.54
N SER A 9 -18.63 -5.52 -6.82
CA SER A 9 -19.15 -6.30 -5.68
C SER A 9 -19.70 -5.36 -4.58
N PRO A 10 -20.85 -5.67 -3.97
CA PRO A 10 -21.36 -4.93 -2.81
C PRO A 10 -20.37 -4.83 -1.65
N LEU A 11 -19.52 -5.85 -1.48
CA LEU A 11 -18.47 -5.89 -0.45
C LEU A 11 -17.43 -4.77 -0.70
N VAL A 12 -17.12 -4.50 -1.97
CA VAL A 12 -16.21 -3.41 -2.37
C VAL A 12 -16.87 -2.03 -2.20
N ASP A 13 -18.17 -1.91 -2.47
CA ASP A 13 -18.92 -0.68 -2.17
C ASP A 13 -18.88 -0.34 -0.69
N GLU A 14 -19.18 -1.32 0.16
CA GLU A 14 -19.19 -1.16 1.60
C GLU A 14 -17.79 -0.82 2.17
N ALA A 15 -16.74 -1.45 1.65
CA ALA A 15 -15.36 -1.12 2.01
C ALA A 15 -14.98 0.31 1.59
N LEU A 16 -15.41 0.76 0.41
CA LEU A 16 -15.15 2.12 -0.07
C LEU A 16 -15.86 3.18 0.79
N GLU A 17 -17.08 2.90 1.24
CA GLU A 17 -17.80 3.78 2.16
C GLU A 17 -17.12 3.87 3.53
N LEU A 18 -16.62 2.75 4.06
CA LEU A 18 -15.82 2.76 5.29
C LEU A 18 -14.51 3.52 5.12
N ALA A 19 -13.76 3.23 4.07
CA ALA A 19 -12.52 3.93 3.76
C ALA A 19 -12.76 5.45 3.65
N ARG A 20 -13.86 5.88 3.02
CA ARG A 20 -14.23 7.31 2.95
C ARG A 20 -14.41 7.92 4.34
N ARG A 21 -15.06 7.21 5.26
CA ARG A 21 -15.31 7.71 6.62
C ARG A 21 -14.03 7.74 7.45
N TRP A 22 -13.29 6.64 7.47
CA TRP A 22 -12.08 6.53 8.29
C TRP A 22 -10.93 7.38 7.76
N CYS A 23 -10.75 7.50 6.45
CA CYS A 23 -9.71 8.35 5.88
C CYS A 23 -10.06 9.86 5.89
N ALA A 24 -11.23 10.27 6.39
CA ALA A 24 -11.66 11.66 6.35
C ALA A 24 -10.75 12.56 7.19
N GLY A 25 -10.17 13.59 6.56
CA GLY A 25 -9.24 14.52 7.23
C GLY A 25 -7.79 14.02 7.33
N HIS A 26 -7.51 12.78 6.94
CA HIS A 26 -6.17 12.20 6.96
C HIS A 26 -5.44 12.38 5.63
N THR A 27 -4.11 12.41 5.69
CA THR A 27 -3.23 12.54 4.52
C THR A 27 -2.10 11.53 4.54
N ILE A 28 -1.82 10.91 3.39
CA ILE A 28 -0.68 10.01 3.16
C ILE A 28 0.15 10.59 2.01
N ASP A 29 1.48 10.67 2.21
CA ASP A 29 2.44 11.24 1.26
C ASP A 29 2.10 12.67 0.77
N GLY A 30 1.28 13.41 1.53
CA GLY A 30 0.79 14.74 1.16
C GLY A 30 -0.40 14.73 0.17
N ALA A 31 -1.11 13.61 0.04
CA ALA A 31 -2.41 13.50 -0.64
C ALA A 31 -3.49 13.02 0.34
N PRO A 32 -4.80 13.21 0.05
CA PRO A 32 -5.87 12.64 0.87
C PRO A 32 -5.73 11.12 1.02
N ALA A 33 -5.87 10.59 2.24
CA ALA A 33 -5.68 9.15 2.51
C ALA A 33 -6.65 8.25 1.73
N LEU A 34 -7.90 8.69 1.48
CA LEU A 34 -8.86 7.94 0.65
C LEU A 34 -8.33 7.72 -0.78
N ARG A 35 -7.61 8.71 -1.33
CA ARG A 35 -7.03 8.59 -2.66
C ARG A 35 -5.97 7.49 -2.69
N HIS A 36 -5.13 7.42 -1.66
CA HIS A 36 -4.13 6.37 -1.50
C HIS A 36 -4.78 4.99 -1.51
N ALA A 37 -5.73 4.74 -0.60
CA ALA A 37 -6.45 3.47 -0.52
C ALA A 37 -7.10 3.04 -1.86
N VAL A 38 -7.72 3.97 -2.59
CA VAL A 38 -8.30 3.72 -3.91
C VAL A 38 -7.25 3.39 -4.96
N GLU A 39 -6.12 4.10 -4.97
CA GLU A 39 -4.98 3.84 -5.86
C GLU A 39 -4.36 2.46 -5.54
N VAL A 40 -4.26 2.06 -4.27
CA VAL A 40 -3.77 0.74 -3.85
C VAL A 40 -4.68 -0.37 -4.34
N ALA A 41 -5.99 -0.29 -4.10
CA ALA A 41 -6.95 -1.29 -4.56
C ALA A 41 -6.98 -1.40 -6.11
N THR A 42 -6.87 -0.27 -6.81
CA THR A 42 -6.79 -0.23 -8.27
C THR A 42 -5.49 -0.86 -8.78
N THR A 43 -4.37 -0.58 -8.12
CA THR A 43 -3.06 -1.16 -8.44
C THR A 43 -3.05 -2.67 -8.22
N LEU A 44 -3.60 -3.15 -7.10
CA LEU A 44 -3.78 -4.58 -6.85
C LEU A 44 -4.60 -5.23 -7.96
N GLY A 45 -5.79 -4.70 -8.27
CA GLY A 45 -6.67 -5.23 -9.32
C GLY A 45 -6.08 -5.19 -10.72
N ARG A 46 -5.12 -4.28 -10.98
CA ARG A 46 -4.39 -4.25 -12.25
C ARG A 46 -3.46 -5.47 -12.40
N TYR A 47 -2.75 -5.84 -11.33
CA TYR A 47 -1.78 -6.93 -11.36
C TYR A 47 -2.39 -8.29 -11.04
N VAL A 48 -3.55 -8.30 -10.36
CA VAL A 48 -4.34 -9.49 -10.07
C VAL A 48 -5.79 -9.23 -10.50
N PRO A 49 -6.10 -9.34 -11.81
CA PRO A 49 -7.43 -9.01 -12.35
C PRO A 49 -8.58 -9.79 -11.73
N ASP A 50 -8.31 -11.04 -11.33
CA ASP A 50 -9.29 -11.94 -10.71
C ASP A 50 -9.20 -11.93 -9.17
N ALA A 51 -8.66 -10.85 -8.58
CA ALA A 51 -8.57 -10.72 -7.13
C ALA A 51 -9.96 -10.83 -6.48
N PRO A 52 -10.15 -11.72 -5.50
CA PRO A 52 -11.41 -11.83 -4.78
C PRO A 52 -11.83 -10.51 -4.12
N ALA A 53 -13.14 -10.29 -4.01
CA ALA A 53 -13.69 -9.02 -3.54
C ALA A 53 -13.26 -8.65 -2.11
N ASP A 54 -13.09 -9.65 -1.24
CA ASP A 54 -12.59 -9.52 0.14
C ASP A 54 -11.13 -9.04 0.19
N ILE A 55 -10.31 -9.40 -0.80
CA ILE A 55 -8.93 -8.91 -0.94
C ILE A 55 -8.89 -7.48 -1.48
N ILE A 56 -9.76 -7.15 -2.45
CA ILE A 56 -9.93 -5.75 -2.89
C ILE A 56 -10.40 -4.86 -1.73
N ALA A 57 -11.33 -5.34 -0.91
CA ALA A 57 -11.76 -4.65 0.31
C ALA A 57 -10.64 -4.51 1.33
N ALA A 58 -9.81 -5.56 1.51
CA ALA A 58 -8.63 -5.46 2.38
C ALA A 58 -7.66 -4.38 1.91
N ALA A 59 -7.44 -4.26 0.60
CA ALA A 59 -6.61 -3.19 0.03
C ALA A 59 -7.21 -1.79 0.27
N LEU A 60 -8.53 -1.64 0.16
CA LEU A 60 -9.21 -0.37 0.48
C LEU A 60 -9.13 0.01 1.97
N LEU A 61 -9.05 -0.99 2.85
CA LEU A 61 -9.11 -0.83 4.30
C LEU A 61 -7.75 -1.02 4.97
N HIS A 62 -6.65 -1.10 4.21
CA HIS A 62 -5.36 -1.50 4.77
C HIS A 62 -4.81 -0.51 5.82
N ASP A 63 -5.08 0.79 5.65
CA ASP A 63 -4.71 1.85 6.61
C ASP A 63 -5.74 2.04 7.73
N ALA A 64 -6.83 1.26 7.76
CA ALA A 64 -7.85 1.36 8.81
C ALA A 64 -7.28 1.26 10.23
N PRO A 65 -6.27 0.42 10.54
CA PRO A 65 -5.64 0.41 11.85
C PRO A 65 -5.08 1.77 12.30
N GLU A 66 -4.66 2.63 11.38
CA GLU A 66 -4.14 3.97 11.70
C GLU A 66 -5.25 5.01 11.93
N PHE A 67 -6.43 4.82 11.33
CA PHE A 67 -7.48 5.85 11.29
C PHE A 67 -8.76 5.49 12.05
N ALA A 68 -9.03 4.20 12.25
CA ALA A 68 -10.23 3.70 12.90
C ALA A 68 -9.98 3.39 14.40
N ILE A 69 -9.45 4.37 15.13
CA ILE A 69 -8.94 4.17 16.50
C ILE A 69 -10.01 3.89 17.57
N ASP A 70 -11.27 4.27 17.32
CA ASP A 70 -12.37 4.17 18.30
C ASP A 70 -13.34 3.01 18.03
N VAL A 71 -12.93 2.02 17.23
CA VAL A 71 -13.78 0.86 16.89
C VAL A 71 -13.05 -0.46 17.18
N ASP A 72 -13.82 -1.50 17.48
CA ASP A 72 -13.32 -2.88 17.45
C ASP A 72 -13.08 -3.29 15.99
N LEU A 73 -11.89 -2.95 15.49
CA LEU A 73 -11.56 -3.13 14.07
C LEU A 73 -11.60 -4.60 13.66
N ASP A 74 -11.16 -5.53 14.52
CA ASP A 74 -11.18 -6.97 14.19
C ASP A 74 -12.61 -7.50 14.06
N GLN A 75 -13.49 -7.08 14.97
CA GLN A 75 -14.89 -7.44 14.90
C GLN A 75 -15.56 -6.85 13.65
N VAL A 76 -15.30 -5.58 13.35
CA VAL A 76 -15.86 -4.92 12.15
C VAL A 76 -15.38 -5.60 10.87
N LEU A 77 -14.07 -5.86 10.75
CA LEU A 77 -13.50 -6.46 9.55
C LEU A 77 -14.00 -7.88 9.35
N THR A 78 -13.97 -8.70 10.40
CA THR A 78 -14.34 -10.11 10.33
C THR A 78 -15.84 -10.28 10.04
N ASN A 79 -16.70 -9.50 10.70
CA ASN A 79 -18.15 -9.66 10.55
C ASN A 79 -18.67 -9.13 9.21
N ARG A 80 -18.06 -8.08 8.66
CA ARG A 80 -18.56 -7.42 7.44
C ARG A 80 -17.86 -7.91 6.18
N PHE A 81 -16.57 -8.23 6.26
CA PHE A 81 -15.74 -8.54 5.08
C PHE A 81 -15.14 -9.95 5.14
N GLY A 82 -15.20 -10.61 6.30
CA GLY A 82 -14.73 -11.97 6.49
C GLY A 82 -13.28 -12.07 7.00
N PRO A 83 -12.87 -13.27 7.45
CA PRO A 83 -11.57 -13.48 8.08
C PRO A 83 -10.39 -13.24 7.14
N ALA A 84 -10.57 -13.42 5.83
CA ALA A 84 -9.53 -13.17 4.84
C ALA A 84 -9.15 -11.68 4.79
N THR A 85 -10.13 -10.77 4.82
CA THR A 85 -9.91 -9.32 4.90
C THR A 85 -9.17 -8.95 6.18
N THR A 86 -9.65 -9.41 7.35
CA THR A 86 -9.00 -9.15 8.65
C THR A 86 -7.55 -9.59 8.65
N ARG A 87 -7.28 -10.81 8.15
CA ARG A 87 -5.92 -11.38 8.08
C ARG A 87 -4.98 -10.51 7.25
N VAL A 88 -5.42 -10.05 6.08
CA VAL A 88 -4.61 -9.20 5.20
C VAL A 88 -4.37 -7.83 5.83
N VAL A 89 -5.41 -7.16 6.35
CA VAL A 89 -5.27 -5.85 7.01
C VAL A 89 -4.28 -5.93 8.18
N ARG A 90 -4.39 -6.95 9.04
CA ARG A 90 -3.45 -7.15 10.15
C ARG A 90 -2.03 -7.52 9.72
N ALA A 91 -1.88 -8.22 8.59
CA ALA A 91 -0.55 -8.47 8.03
C ALA A 91 0.11 -7.17 7.55
N LEU A 92 -0.66 -6.28 6.90
CA LEU A 92 -0.17 -4.98 6.46
C LEU A 92 0.13 -4.05 7.65
N GLU A 93 -0.72 -4.04 8.69
CA GLU A 93 -0.45 -3.29 9.93
C GLU A 93 0.86 -3.71 10.59
N ARG A 94 1.10 -5.02 10.75
CA ARG A 94 2.35 -5.54 11.32
C ARG A 94 3.56 -5.13 10.47
N GLU A 95 3.37 -5.10 9.16
CA GLU A 95 4.41 -4.70 8.24
C GLU A 95 4.71 -3.20 8.31
N HIS A 96 3.68 -2.36 8.36
CA HIS A 96 3.79 -0.92 8.59
C HIS A 96 4.49 -0.61 9.92
N ALA A 97 4.14 -1.33 10.99
CA ALA A 97 4.81 -1.21 12.28
C ALA A 97 6.30 -1.62 12.24
N ALA A 98 6.68 -2.53 11.34
CA ALA A 98 8.05 -2.98 11.16
C ALA A 98 8.90 -2.06 10.25
N LEU A 99 8.28 -1.11 9.54
CA LEU A 99 8.97 -0.20 8.63
C LEU A 99 10.11 0.54 9.33
N GLY A 100 11.34 0.34 8.84
CA GLY A 100 12.54 0.96 9.40
C GLY A 100 13.01 0.38 10.74
N GLN A 101 12.29 -0.59 11.31
CA GLN A 101 12.66 -1.28 12.55
C GLN A 101 13.35 -2.61 12.29
N THR A 102 12.96 -3.32 11.23
CA THR A 102 13.54 -4.61 10.84
C THR A 102 14.13 -4.55 9.43
N PRO A 103 15.16 -5.36 9.14
CA PRO A 103 15.76 -5.43 7.81
C PRO A 103 14.94 -6.27 6.82
N ALA A 104 13.97 -7.05 7.29
CA ALA A 104 13.15 -7.93 6.46
C ALA A 104 11.66 -7.78 6.81
N PRO A 105 10.78 -7.88 5.81
CA PRO A 105 9.35 -7.73 6.04
C PRO A 105 8.79 -8.92 6.83
N PRO A 106 7.86 -8.71 7.78
CA PRO A 106 7.38 -9.75 8.70
C PRO A 106 6.24 -10.59 8.09
N PHE A 107 6.32 -10.95 6.81
CA PHE A 107 5.32 -11.83 6.20
C PHE A 107 5.58 -13.30 6.52
N GLU A 108 4.52 -14.05 6.77
CA GLU A 108 4.57 -15.50 6.85
C GLU A 108 4.93 -16.10 5.48
N ALA A 109 5.75 -17.15 5.50
CA ALA A 109 6.11 -17.86 4.28
C ALA A 109 4.85 -18.42 3.61
N GLY A 110 4.63 -18.03 2.35
CA GLY A 110 3.47 -18.48 1.56
C GLY A 110 2.25 -17.57 1.63
N ASP A 111 2.25 -16.49 2.40
CA ASP A 111 1.16 -15.49 2.38
C ASP A 111 1.27 -14.55 1.17
N THR A 112 1.08 -15.12 -0.02
CA THR A 112 1.20 -14.39 -1.28
C THR A 112 0.14 -13.29 -1.43
N VAL A 113 -1.01 -13.45 -0.78
CA VAL A 113 -2.11 -12.47 -0.84
C VAL A 113 -1.74 -11.19 -0.09
N ALA A 114 -1.32 -11.29 1.18
CA ALA A 114 -0.90 -10.12 1.93
C ALA A 114 0.36 -9.49 1.33
N LEU A 115 1.29 -10.32 0.84
CA LEU A 115 2.49 -9.83 0.15
C LEU A 115 2.16 -9.02 -1.10
N THR A 116 1.18 -9.48 -1.90
CA THR A 116 0.73 -8.77 -3.10
C THR A 116 0.03 -7.45 -2.74
N ALA A 117 -0.84 -7.45 -1.71
CA ALA A 117 -1.47 -6.22 -1.23
C ALA A 117 -0.43 -5.19 -0.73
N SER A 118 0.56 -5.62 0.06
CA SER A 118 1.65 -4.76 0.53
C SER A 118 2.55 -4.26 -0.61
N ALA A 119 2.76 -5.08 -1.66
CA ALA A 119 3.46 -4.63 -2.85
C ALA A 119 2.67 -3.56 -3.62
N ALA A 120 1.33 -3.65 -3.67
CA ALA A 120 0.48 -2.64 -4.30
C ALA A 120 0.56 -1.31 -3.53
N ASP A 121 0.50 -1.36 -2.20
CA ASP A 121 0.72 -0.20 -1.31
C ASP A 121 2.05 0.49 -1.63
N LYS A 122 3.15 -0.27 -1.63
CA LYS A 122 4.49 0.28 -1.91
C LYS A 122 4.63 0.87 -3.31
N ILE A 123 4.05 0.23 -4.33
CA ILE A 123 4.05 0.79 -5.68
C ILE A 123 3.38 2.17 -5.68
N VAL A 124 2.23 2.31 -5.02
CA VAL A 124 1.52 3.59 -4.95
C VAL A 124 2.33 4.62 -4.18
N SER A 125 2.84 4.30 -2.98
CA SER A 125 3.62 5.24 -2.16
C SER A 125 4.90 5.70 -2.87
N LEU A 126 5.67 4.76 -3.44
CA LEU A 126 6.89 5.07 -4.19
C LEU A 126 6.61 5.93 -5.42
N ASP A 127 5.66 5.53 -6.28
CA ASP A 127 5.29 6.31 -7.47
C ASP A 127 4.82 7.71 -7.09
N SER A 128 3.97 7.79 -6.07
CA SER A 128 3.39 9.05 -5.62
C SER A 128 4.44 10.03 -5.10
N VAL A 129 5.42 9.56 -4.32
CA VAL A 129 6.51 10.38 -3.80
C VAL A 129 7.50 10.76 -4.90
N LEU A 130 7.90 9.83 -5.77
CA LEU A 130 8.84 10.08 -6.86
C LEU A 130 8.27 11.03 -7.92
N ARG A 131 7.01 10.81 -8.32
CA ARG A 131 6.30 11.66 -9.28
C ARG A 131 6.12 13.07 -8.76
N ARG A 132 5.78 13.24 -7.47
CA ARG A 132 5.69 14.60 -6.89
C ARG A 132 7.03 15.30 -6.84
N ALA A 133 8.13 14.57 -6.64
CA ALA A 133 9.47 15.14 -6.72
C ALA A 133 9.78 15.66 -8.13
N SER A 134 9.38 14.95 -9.19
CA SER A 134 9.64 15.39 -10.57
C SER A 134 8.87 16.65 -10.96
N PHE A 135 7.75 16.93 -10.29
CA PHE A 135 6.97 18.15 -10.47
C PHE A 135 7.28 19.27 -9.45
N ALA A 136 8.18 19.04 -8.48
CA ALA A 136 8.49 20.04 -7.47
C ALA A 136 9.35 21.18 -8.06
N ALA A 137 8.93 22.43 -7.84
CA ALA A 137 9.68 23.61 -8.28
C ALA A 137 11.09 23.69 -7.65
N ASP A 138 11.22 23.26 -6.38
CA ASP A 138 12.49 23.06 -5.70
C ASP A 138 12.58 21.60 -5.22
N ARG A 139 13.27 20.77 -6.02
CA ARG A 139 13.49 19.35 -5.73
C ARG A 139 14.31 19.12 -4.45
N ALA A 140 15.25 20.01 -4.16
CA ALA A 140 16.08 19.90 -2.96
C ALA A 140 15.27 20.21 -1.69
N ALA A 141 14.41 21.25 -1.73
CA ALA A 141 13.44 21.50 -0.65
C ALA A 141 12.46 20.34 -0.48
N TYR A 142 11.95 19.79 -1.59
CA TYR A 142 11.05 18.63 -1.55
C TYR A 142 11.67 17.46 -0.78
N TRP A 143 12.88 17.04 -1.14
CA TRP A 143 13.55 15.91 -0.47
C TRP A 143 13.99 16.20 0.97
N ARG A 144 14.32 17.46 1.30
CA ARG A 144 14.62 17.84 2.70
C ARG A 144 13.45 17.54 3.64
N THR A 145 12.21 17.75 3.20
CA THR A 145 11.01 17.44 3.99
C THR A 145 10.64 15.96 4.03
N ARG A 146 11.32 15.11 3.25
CA ARG A 146 11.00 13.68 3.05
C ARG A 146 12.15 12.76 3.41
N ARG A 147 13.02 13.22 4.33
CA ARG A 147 14.07 12.38 4.91
C ARG A 147 13.55 11.08 5.53
N PRO A 148 12.39 11.04 6.22
CA PRO A 148 11.84 9.77 6.71
C PRO A 148 11.60 8.75 5.60
N PHE A 149 11.03 9.17 4.46
CA PHE A 149 10.86 8.29 3.30
C PHE A 149 12.19 7.77 2.76
N LEU A 150 13.20 8.64 2.63
CA LEU A 150 14.53 8.23 2.17
C LEU A 150 15.19 7.22 3.12
N ALA A 151 14.92 7.31 4.43
CA ALA A 151 15.39 6.35 5.42
C ALA A 151 14.76 4.95 5.25
N LEU A 152 13.60 4.85 4.58
CA LEU A 152 12.92 3.58 4.30
C LEU A 152 13.39 2.90 3.01
N VAL A 153 14.21 3.56 2.17
CA VAL A 153 14.69 2.96 0.91
C VAL A 153 15.40 1.61 1.09
N PRO A 154 16.28 1.41 2.10
CA PRO A 154 16.87 0.10 2.36
C PRO A 154 15.83 -0.98 2.65
N TYR A 155 14.73 -0.62 3.33
CA TYR A 155 13.63 -1.53 3.60
C TYR A 155 12.88 -1.90 2.32
N PHE A 156 12.55 -0.93 1.45
CA PHE A 156 11.87 -1.24 0.18
C PHE A 156 12.70 -2.16 -0.72
N ARG A 157 14.03 -1.99 -0.75
CA ARG A 157 14.95 -2.92 -1.42
C ARG A 157 14.88 -4.32 -0.83
N ALA A 158 14.91 -4.45 0.49
CA ALA A 158 14.82 -5.74 1.16
C ALA A 158 13.47 -6.43 0.92
N PHE A 159 12.37 -5.67 1.02
CA PHE A 159 11.03 -6.14 0.68
C PHE A 159 10.98 -6.66 -0.77
N HIS A 160 11.43 -5.87 -1.74
CA HIS A 160 11.41 -6.28 -3.15
C HIS A 160 12.23 -7.55 -3.37
N THR A 161 13.42 -7.65 -2.76
CA THR A 161 14.29 -8.83 -2.86
C THR A 161 13.60 -10.09 -2.33
N ALA A 162 12.92 -9.98 -1.19
CA ALA A 162 12.18 -11.09 -0.59
C ALA A 162 10.92 -11.47 -1.39
N ALA A 163 10.22 -10.48 -1.96
CA ALA A 163 8.93 -10.66 -2.58
C ALA A 163 8.99 -11.08 -4.06
N ARG A 164 10.08 -10.75 -4.78
CA ARG A 164 10.14 -10.79 -6.25
C ARG A 164 9.73 -12.11 -6.90
N THR A 165 9.97 -13.25 -6.25
CA THR A 165 9.65 -14.58 -6.80
C THR A 165 8.22 -15.01 -6.53
N ALA A 166 7.55 -14.38 -5.57
CA ALA A 166 6.17 -14.68 -5.18
C ALA A 166 5.14 -13.72 -5.80
N LEU A 167 5.58 -12.56 -6.32
CA LEU A 167 4.73 -11.58 -6.96
C LEU A 167 4.50 -11.91 -8.46
N PRO A 168 3.39 -11.43 -9.06
CA PRO A 168 3.25 -11.38 -10.51
C PRO A 168 4.45 -10.66 -11.15
N ALA A 169 4.98 -11.21 -12.25
CA ALA A 169 6.25 -10.75 -12.84
C ALA A 169 6.24 -9.24 -13.18
N GLU A 170 5.14 -8.73 -13.74
CA GLU A 170 5.01 -7.30 -14.06
C GLU A 170 4.96 -6.41 -12.81
N MET A 171 4.36 -6.90 -11.72
CA MET A 171 4.28 -6.20 -10.45
C MET A 171 5.65 -6.12 -9.81
N ALA A 172 6.38 -7.25 -9.76
CA ALA A 172 7.75 -7.31 -9.29
C ALA A 172 8.66 -6.37 -10.10
N ALA A 173 8.55 -6.39 -11.43
CA ALA A 173 9.33 -5.50 -12.29
C ALA A 173 9.00 -4.01 -12.06
N THR A 174 7.73 -3.68 -11.82
CA THR A 174 7.31 -2.30 -11.55
C THR A 174 7.83 -1.82 -10.21
N LEU A 175 7.66 -2.62 -9.15
CA LEU A 175 8.21 -2.32 -7.84
C LEU A 175 9.73 -2.18 -7.89
N GLY A 176 10.43 -3.09 -8.59
CA GLY A 176 11.89 -3.05 -8.72
C GLY A 176 12.41 -1.76 -9.38
N ARG A 177 11.73 -1.25 -10.41
CA ARG A 177 12.08 0.06 -11.02
C ARG A 177 11.91 1.20 -10.03
N LEU A 178 10.76 1.28 -9.36
CA LEU A 178 10.48 2.35 -8.38
C LEU A 178 11.46 2.32 -7.20
N VAL A 179 11.84 1.14 -6.73
CA VAL A 179 12.89 0.99 -5.71
C VAL A 179 14.24 1.50 -6.21
N THR A 180 14.62 1.15 -7.45
CA THR A 180 15.88 1.62 -8.06
C THR A 180 15.91 3.14 -8.17
N ASP A 181 14.80 3.77 -8.59
CA ASP A 181 14.69 5.22 -8.70
C ASP A 181 14.81 5.88 -7.32
N ALA A 182 14.17 5.30 -6.29
CA ALA A 182 14.27 5.79 -4.92
C ALA A 182 15.71 5.66 -4.35
N GLU A 183 16.43 4.60 -4.71
CA GLU A 183 17.86 4.44 -4.37
C GLU A 183 18.75 5.48 -5.02
N GLN A 184 18.48 5.83 -6.28
CA GLN A 184 19.22 6.90 -6.97
C GLN A 184 19.01 8.23 -6.26
N VAL A 185 17.77 8.57 -5.91
CA VAL A 185 17.45 9.78 -5.14
C VAL A 185 18.16 9.76 -3.78
N ALA A 186 18.07 8.65 -3.04
CA ALA A 186 18.68 8.54 -1.71
C ALA A 186 20.22 8.68 -1.75
N ALA A 187 20.84 8.28 -2.86
CA ALA A 187 22.27 8.46 -3.12
C ALA A 187 22.64 9.86 -3.65
N GLY A 188 21.68 10.77 -3.82
CA GLY A 188 21.90 12.11 -4.39
C GLY A 188 22.11 12.12 -5.90
N ARG A 189 21.67 11.08 -6.61
CA ARG A 189 21.86 10.85 -8.06
C ARG A 189 20.57 11.03 -8.87
N GLY A 190 19.51 11.62 -8.29
CA GLY A 190 18.17 11.73 -8.89
C GLY A 190 17.73 13.15 -9.21
#